data_AF-A0A256FCC3-F1
#
_entry.id   AF-A0A256FCC3-F1
#
_cell.length_a   1.000
_cell.length_b   1.000
_cell.length_c   1.000
_cell.angle_alpha   90.00
_cell.angle_beta   90.00
_cell.angle_gamma   90.00
#
_symmetry.space_group_name_H-M   'P 1'
#
loop_
_entity.id
_entity.type
_entity.pdbx_description
1 polymer ?
#
loop_
_entity_poly.entity_id
_entity_poly.type
_entity_poly.pdbx_seq_one_letter_code
_entity_poly.pdbx_strand_id
1 'polypeptide(L)'
;MHRIADALQAVQRRNFYQLRADASHRGHYYYEYCMSISVERDSPTYQDMTGDAEETIIEALRDLARWLYRQLEREYDHLSSDEAVDETIAANEYTFTEVGRRFG
;
A
#
# COMPACT_ATOMS: atom_id res chain seq x y z
N MET A 1 -7.89 9.15 5.04
CA MET A 1 -8.02 8.85 3.59
C MET A 1 -8.36 10.07 2.75
N HIS A 2 -9.27 10.97 3.18
CA HIS A 2 -9.59 12.20 2.44
C HIS A 2 -8.37 13.10 2.14
N ARG A 3 -7.47 13.31 3.10
CA ARG A 3 -6.28 14.16 2.92
C ARG A 3 -5.38 13.76 1.73
N ILE A 4 -5.20 12.46 1.47
CA ILE A 4 -4.37 11.98 0.36
C ILE A 4 -5.06 12.29 -0.98
N ALA A 5 -6.36 12.00 -1.07
CA ALA A 5 -7.14 12.29 -2.27
C ALA A 5 -7.20 13.80 -2.56
N ASP A 6 -7.39 14.63 -1.52
CA ASP A 6 -7.44 16.09 -1.64
C ASP A 6 -6.09 16.65 -2.13
N ALA A 7 -4.96 16.15 -1.61
CA ALA A 7 -3.63 16.55 -2.04
C ALA A 7 -3.36 16.17 -3.51
N LEU A 8 -3.69 14.93 -3.90
CA LEU A 8 -3.57 14.45 -5.28
C LEU A 8 -4.47 15.25 -6.24
N GLN A 9 -5.69 15.56 -5.83
CA GLN A 9 -6.62 16.36 -6.65
C GLN A 9 -6.12 17.79 -6.83
N ALA A 10 -5.62 18.41 -5.76
CA ALA A 10 -5.10 19.77 -5.80
C ALA A 10 -3.87 19.90 -6.72
N VAL A 11 -2.92 18.96 -6.63
CA VAL A 11 -1.73 18.97 -7.49
C VAL A 11 -2.06 18.65 -8.95
N GLN A 12 -2.97 17.70 -9.21
CA GLN A 12 -3.43 17.40 -10.57
C GLN A 12 -4.13 18.60 -11.21
N ARG A 13 -5.01 19.29 -10.47
CA ARG A 13 -5.72 20.46 -10.99
C ARG A 13 -4.77 21.58 -11.42
N ARG A 14 -3.70 21.83 -10.65
CA ARG A 14 -2.65 22.82 -10.99
C ARG A 14 -1.84 22.45 -12.23
N ASN A 15 -1.84 21.17 -12.60
CA ASN A 15 -1.14 20.62 -13.76
C ASN A 15 -2.11 20.13 -14.85
N PHE A 16 -3.34 20.67 -14.87
CA PHE A 16 -4.37 20.35 -15.87
C PHE A 16 -4.66 18.85 -16.04
N TYR A 17 -4.51 18.08 -14.96
CA TYR A 17 -4.71 16.63 -14.94
C TYR A 17 -3.74 15.85 -15.85
N GLN A 18 -2.54 16.40 -16.08
CA GLN A 18 -1.51 15.81 -16.95
C GLN A 18 -0.39 15.11 -16.17
N LEU A 19 -0.45 15.02 -14.84
CA LEU A 19 0.59 14.33 -14.08
C LEU A 19 0.37 12.82 -14.16
N ARG A 20 1.47 12.11 -14.42
CA ARG A 20 1.56 10.67 -14.32
C ARG A 20 2.64 10.32 -13.30
N ALA A 21 2.36 9.31 -12.48
CA ALA A 21 3.31 8.79 -11.52
C ALA A 21 3.43 7.28 -11.66
N ASP A 22 4.65 6.80 -11.77
CA ASP A 22 4.97 5.39 -11.81
C ASP A 22 5.75 5.05 -10.53
N ALA A 23 5.21 4.11 -9.76
CA ALA A 23 5.77 3.69 -8.47
C ALA A 23 6.12 2.20 -8.51
N SER A 24 7.35 1.87 -8.13
CA SER A 24 7.84 0.50 -8.02
C SER A 24 8.50 0.30 -6.66
N HIS A 25 8.30 -0.88 -6.08
CA HIS A 25 8.99 -1.28 -4.86
C HIS A 25 10.15 -2.22 -5.22
N ARG A 26 11.31 -2.03 -4.60
CA ARG A 26 12.48 -2.89 -4.84
C ARG A 26 13.00 -3.41 -3.50
N GLY A 27 12.81 -4.70 -3.24
CA GLY A 27 13.34 -5.41 -2.06
C GLY A 27 12.29 -6.26 -1.34
N HIS A 28 12.70 -6.91 -0.24
CA HIS A 28 11.82 -7.72 0.60
C HIS A 28 11.30 -6.95 1.84
N TYR A 29 11.75 -5.71 2.05
CA TYR A 29 11.37 -4.88 3.20
C TYR A 29 10.33 -3.84 2.80
N TYR A 30 9.19 -3.85 3.48
CA TYR A 30 8.09 -2.90 3.26
C TYR A 30 8.31 -1.63 4.09
N TYR A 31 9.08 -0.69 3.55
CA TYR A 31 9.27 0.64 4.12
C TYR A 31 8.96 1.71 3.07
N GLU A 32 8.44 2.87 3.49
CA GLU A 32 8.00 3.97 2.61
C GLU A 32 9.10 4.54 1.69
N TYR A 33 10.37 4.38 2.08
CA TYR A 33 11.52 4.80 1.28
C TYR A 33 12.04 3.72 0.31
N CYS A 34 11.49 2.50 0.35
CA CYS A 34 11.82 1.43 -0.61
C CYS A 34 11.06 1.54 -1.94
N MET A 35 10.22 2.56 -2.08
CA MET A 35 9.53 2.88 -3.33
C MET A 35 10.39 3.82 -4.18
N SER A 36 10.68 3.38 -5.40
CA SER A 36 11.13 4.25 -6.49
C SER A 36 9.89 4.85 -7.15
N ILE A 37 9.75 6.16 -7.07
CA ILE A 37 8.61 6.90 -7.62
C ILE A 37 9.17 7.90 -8.63
N SER A 38 8.67 7.86 -9.86
CA SER A 38 8.93 8.86 -10.89
C SER A 38 7.64 9.59 -11.22
N VAL A 39 7.71 10.91 -11.32
CA VAL A 39 6.57 11.75 -11.68
C VAL A 39 6.92 12.48 -12.98
N GLU A 40 6.00 12.48 -13.92
CA GLU A 40 6.13 13.20 -15.19
C GLU A 40 4.85 13.96 -15.51
N ARG A 41 4.96 14.96 -16.38
CA ARG A 41 3.82 15.69 -16.92
C ARG A 41 3.71 15.42 -18.42
N ASP A 42 2.59 14.82 -18.82
CA ASP A 42 2.27 14.58 -20.22
C ASP A 42 1.72 15.87 -20.86
N SER A 43 2.63 16.79 -21.15
CA SER A 43 2.32 18.07 -21.76
C SER A 43 2.52 18.02 -23.28
N PRO A 44 1.48 18.26 -24.10
CA PRO A 44 1.60 18.37 -25.56
C PRO A 44 2.56 19.48 -26.01
N THR A 45 2.77 20.49 -25.16
CA THR A 45 3.62 21.65 -25.43
C THR A 45 4.95 21.63 -24.65
N TYR A 46 5.38 20.48 -24.11
CA TYR A 46 6.60 20.35 -23.28
C TYR A 46 6.65 21.31 -22.07
N GLN A 47 5.50 21.64 -21.48
CA GLN A 47 5.43 22.45 -20.28
C GLN A 47 5.80 21.60 -19.06
N ASP A 48 6.75 22.08 -18.26
CA ASP A 48 7.13 21.45 -17.00
C ASP A 48 5.97 21.42 -15.99
N MET A 49 6.05 20.50 -15.03
CA MET A 49 5.12 20.46 -13.90
C MET A 49 5.30 21.67 -12.97
N THR A 50 4.30 21.94 -12.12
CA THR A 50 4.46 22.94 -11.06
C THR A 50 5.57 22.52 -10.09
N GLY A 51 6.33 23.48 -9.57
CA GLY A 51 7.59 23.21 -8.87
C GLY A 51 7.50 22.28 -7.64
N ASP A 52 6.34 22.23 -6.98
CA ASP A 52 6.08 21.36 -5.82
C ASP A 52 5.37 20.04 -6.19
N ALA A 53 5.08 19.81 -7.48
CA ALA A 53 4.22 18.72 -7.90
C ALA A 53 4.84 17.34 -7.63
N GLU A 54 6.12 17.18 -7.98
CA GLU A 54 6.83 15.92 -7.80
C GLU A 54 6.87 15.50 -6.33
N GLU A 55 7.30 16.42 -5.44
CA GLU A 55 7.37 16.18 -4.00
C GLU A 55 5.98 15.86 -3.42
N THR A 56 4.96 16.64 -3.78
CA THR A 56 3.58 16.43 -3.31
C THR A 56 3.06 15.04 -3.70
N ILE A 57 3.31 14.59 -4.93
CA ILE A 57 2.90 13.26 -5.41
C ILE A 57 3.67 12.16 -4.68
N ILE A 58 4.99 12.32 -4.50
CA ILE A 58 5.83 11.34 -3.79
C ILE A 58 5.35 11.17 -2.35
N GLU A 59 5.11 12.26 -1.63
CA GLU A 59 4.61 12.22 -0.25
C GLU A 59 3.24 11.56 -0.16
N ALA A 60 2.30 11.93 -1.05
CA ALA A 60 0.97 11.35 -1.08
C ALA A 60 0.99 9.84 -1.34
N LEU A 61 1.86 9.36 -2.24
CA LEU A 61 2.02 7.94 -2.54
C LEU A 61 2.69 7.18 -1.39
N ARG A 62 3.65 7.79 -0.68
CA ARG A 62 4.23 7.22 0.54
C ARG A 62 3.21 7.10 1.66
N ASP A 63 2.39 8.12 1.86
CA ASP A 63 1.31 8.08 2.85
C ASP A 63 0.26 7.02 2.52
N LEU A 64 -0.05 6.84 1.23
CA LEU A 64 -0.92 5.76 0.76
C LEU A 64 -0.30 4.39 1.06
N ALA A 65 0.98 4.19 0.74
CA ALA A 65 1.68 2.94 1.01
C ALA A 65 1.72 2.63 2.52
N ARG A 66 2.00 3.63 3.36
CA ARG A 66 1.98 3.49 4.82
C ARG A 66 0.60 3.10 5.35
N TRP A 67 -0.46 3.65 4.77
CA TRP A 67 -1.83 3.25 5.11
C TRP A 67 -2.13 1.81 4.69
N LEU A 68 -1.76 1.42 3.47
CA LEU A 68 -1.94 0.06 2.95
C LEU A 68 -1.19 -0.99 3.77
N TYR A 69 0.08 -0.75 4.10
CA TYR A 69 0.87 -1.68 4.90
C TYR A 69 0.32 -1.85 6.32
N ARG A 70 -0.11 -0.77 6.97
CA ARG A 70 -0.77 -0.86 8.29
C ARG A 70 -2.08 -1.64 8.23
N GLN A 71 -2.82 -1.53 7.13
CA GLN A 71 -4.06 -2.27 6.97
C GLN A 71 -3.77 -3.77 6.76
N LEU A 72 -2.79 -4.11 5.92
CA LEU A 72 -2.34 -5.48 5.70
C LEU A 72 -1.78 -6.12 6.98
N GLU A 73 -0.99 -5.39 7.77
CA GLU A 73 -0.44 -5.84 9.04
C GLU A 73 -1.57 -6.16 10.04
N ARG A 74 -2.57 -5.28 10.16
CA ARG A 74 -3.74 -5.53 11.02
C ARG A 74 -4.57 -6.73 10.57
N GLU A 75 -4.71 -6.92 9.27
CA GLU A 75 -5.40 -8.08 8.70
C GLU A 75 -4.63 -9.36 8.97
N TYR A 76 -3.30 -9.33 8.82
CA TYR A 76 -2.42 -10.44 9.19
C TYR A 76 -2.51 -10.76 10.69
N ASP A 77 -2.40 -9.75 11.57
CA ASP A 77 -2.53 -9.92 13.02
C ASP A 77 -3.89 -10.52 13.42
N HIS A 78 -4.96 -10.15 12.71
CA HIS A 78 -6.29 -10.70 12.92
C HIS A 78 -6.41 -12.15 12.45
N LEU A 79 -5.82 -12.49 11.30
CA LEU A 79 -5.78 -13.86 10.75
C LEU A 79 -4.79 -14.77 11.51
N SER A 80 -3.79 -14.20 12.17
CA SER A 80 -2.80 -14.90 13.00
C SER A 80 -3.13 -14.85 14.49
N SER A 81 -4.28 -14.27 14.87
CA SER A 81 -4.77 -14.30 16.24
C SER A 81 -5.22 -15.72 16.58
N ASP A 82 -4.84 -16.24 17.75
CA ASP A 82 -5.11 -17.61 18.21
C ASP A 82 -6.59 -18.02 18.08
N GLU A 83 -7.52 -17.06 18.13
CA GLU A 83 -8.96 -17.29 17.96
C GLU A 83 -9.36 -17.69 16.53
N ALA A 84 -8.64 -17.24 15.49
CA ALA A 84 -8.87 -17.64 14.10
C ALA A 84 -8.14 -18.95 13.71
N VAL A 85 -7.07 -19.29 14.43
CA VAL A 85 -6.38 -20.58 14.28
C VAL A 85 -7.24 -21.72 14.84
N ASP A 86 -7.87 -21.51 16.01
CA ASP A 86 -8.81 -22.49 16.59
C ASP A 86 -10.08 -22.67 15.76
N GLU A 87 -10.65 -21.59 15.21
CA GLU A 87 -11.87 -21.67 14.38
C GLU A 87 -11.60 -22.35 13.02
N THR A 88 -10.40 -22.18 12.44
CA THR A 88 -9.99 -22.86 11.19
C THR A 88 -9.67 -24.34 11.41
N ILE A 89 -9.13 -24.71 12.59
CA ILE A 89 -8.92 -26.11 12.98
C ILE A 89 -10.25 -26.81 13.25
N ALA A 90 -11.19 -26.15 13.93
CA ALA A 90 -12.52 -26.66 14.21
C ALA A 90 -13.39 -26.80 12.94
N ALA A 91 -13.30 -25.85 12.00
CA ALA A 91 -14.06 -25.87 10.75
C ALA A 91 -13.57 -26.91 9.72
N ASN A 92 -12.32 -27.39 9.82
CA ASN A 92 -11.75 -28.39 8.93
C ASN A 92 -11.68 -29.81 9.55
N GLU A 93 -12.30 -30.04 10.72
CA GLU A 93 -12.35 -31.34 11.44
C GLU A 93 -10.98 -32.02 11.65
N TYR A 94 -9.86 -31.28 11.64
CA TYR A 94 -8.55 -31.88 11.83
C TYR A 94 -8.27 -32.12 13.32
N THR A 95 -8.29 -33.38 13.74
CA THR A 95 -7.88 -33.77 15.09
C THR A 95 -6.38 -34.08 15.11
N PHE A 96 -5.62 -33.36 15.95
CA PHE A 96 -4.20 -33.63 16.18
C PHE A 96 -3.98 -34.26 17.55
N THR A 97 -2.98 -35.14 17.67
CA THR A 97 -2.60 -35.73 18.97
C THR A 97 -1.76 -34.74 19.79
N GLU A 98 -1.60 -34.96 21.11
CA GLU A 98 -0.77 -34.12 22.02
C GLU A 98 0.69 -33.93 21.56
N VAL A 99 1.17 -34.74 20.61
CA VAL A 99 2.52 -34.67 20.03
C VAL A 99 2.54 -34.01 18.64
N GLY A 100 1.44 -33.36 18.24
CA GLY A 100 1.33 -32.61 16.98
C GLY A 100 1.24 -33.47 15.72
N ARG A 101 0.90 -34.76 15.82
CA ARG A 101 0.69 -35.62 14.65
C ARG A 101 -0.77 -35.56 14.18
N ARG A 102 -0.98 -35.42 12.86
CA ARG A 102 -2.28 -35.61 12.21
C ARG A 102 -2.74 -37.05 12.35
N PHE A 103 -4.01 -37.25 12.66
CA PHE A 103 -4.71 -38.53 12.56
C PHE A 103 -5.93 -38.33 11.65
N GLY A 104 -6.00 -39.08 10.54
CA GLY A 104 -7.01 -38.90 9.49
C GLY A 104 -6.40 -38.98 8.11
#